data_AF-A0A2X1UMD7-F1
#
_entry.id   AF-A0A2X1UMD7-F1
#
_cell.length_a   1.000
_cell.length_b   1.000
_cell.length_c   1.000
_cell.angle_alpha   90.00
_cell.angle_beta   90.00
_cell.angle_gamma   90.00
#
_symmetry.space_group_name_H-M   'P 1'
#
loop_
_entity.id
_entity.type
_entity.pdbx_description
1 polymer ?
#
loop_
_entity_poly.entity_id
_entity_poly.type
_entity_poly.pdbx_seq_one_letter_code
_entity_poly.pdbx_strand_id
1 'polypeptide(L)'
;MVTHNLTERNLLHASKMDGIPMASLAVTTKENPLSSFGEITLIGNRDHIDPEGSNKAKVFGSDIYSPRYPTIFSDISKQDSDNLNKRFSGAAKELERHNYEYDIVENIRKQGLESALHSDQAVMYQFLKDKKIPVEIVYKEVQPSGHEHYQSVKSALQRHRDNVNGLMDDELFYREYANELLANIQKNAQLNNKLEANLAKRKAGELEKAIKEGNLLRNHLLRSYVASVIHYANSKNKAPGVDSYRTGANIRKAIEANQAKFDEYVKSIADAIPVNENIYNGTDRQGRAMYQAHTLENVVRKLKKDLRGGEGFSYGLGSVRSLVTPQFRSIQEIQKHKDRLVSHDDFKRIRDEMDNEVSALSAKLGRDGLMLALDVLDIAATKSPVAALEQFNIEKTPERIAAINELLAKLESMPTEYFEGKAKDIISLSLATLWALLFRAI
;
A
#
# COMPACT_ATOMS: atom_id res chain seq x y z
N MET A 1 8.31 -10.67 -32.80
CA MET A 1 7.55 -11.67 -32.01
C MET A 1 6.44 -10.93 -31.32
N VAL A 2 5.29 -11.57 -31.07
CA VAL A 2 4.18 -11.00 -30.29
C VAL A 2 4.06 -11.79 -29.00
N THR A 3 4.18 -11.13 -27.85
CA THR A 3 4.14 -11.80 -26.55
C THR A 3 3.23 -11.10 -25.55
N HIS A 4 2.73 -11.86 -24.57
CA HIS A 4 2.08 -11.36 -23.37
C HIS A 4 2.67 -12.10 -22.16
N ASN A 5 3.36 -11.37 -21.29
CA ASN A 5 3.91 -11.94 -20.07
C ASN A 5 2.92 -11.74 -18.91
N LEU A 6 2.75 -12.78 -18.10
CA LEU A 6 1.88 -12.79 -16.93
C LEU A 6 2.39 -13.78 -15.89
N THR A 7 1.92 -13.63 -14.65
CA THR A 7 2.18 -14.59 -13.57
C THR A 7 1.19 -15.76 -13.62
N GLU A 8 1.51 -16.86 -12.96
CA GLU A 8 0.60 -18.00 -12.76
C GLU A 8 -0.74 -17.54 -12.18
N ARG A 9 -0.71 -16.68 -11.16
CA ARG A 9 -1.92 -16.10 -10.56
C ARG A 9 -2.78 -15.36 -11.59
N ASN A 10 -2.15 -14.57 -12.47
CA ASN A 10 -2.87 -13.83 -13.50
C ASN A 10 -3.41 -14.75 -14.60
N LEU A 11 -2.73 -15.87 -14.89
CA LEU A 11 -3.22 -16.88 -15.83
C LEU A 11 -4.47 -17.59 -15.28
N LEU A 12 -4.45 -17.99 -14.00
CA LEU A 12 -5.62 -18.57 -13.33
C LEU A 12 -6.78 -17.59 -13.28
N HIS A 13 -6.50 -16.31 -13.01
CA HIS A 13 -7.50 -15.25 -13.06
C HIS A 13 -8.12 -15.08 -14.45
N ALA A 14 -7.30 -15.04 -15.50
CA ALA A 14 -7.78 -14.99 -16.87
C ALA A 14 -8.62 -16.22 -17.23
N SER A 15 -8.27 -17.41 -16.73
CA SER A 15 -9.08 -18.61 -16.91
C SER A 15 -10.44 -18.51 -16.19
N LYS A 16 -10.49 -17.94 -14.98
CA LYS A 16 -11.75 -17.67 -14.26
C LYS A 16 -12.66 -16.70 -15.03
N MET A 17 -12.05 -15.76 -15.75
CA MET A 17 -12.74 -14.75 -16.54
C MET A 17 -13.04 -15.20 -17.99
N ASP A 18 -12.76 -16.46 -18.35
CA ASP A 18 -12.88 -17.00 -19.72
C ASP A 18 -12.10 -16.23 -20.80
N GLY A 19 -11.01 -15.55 -20.40
CA GLY A 19 -10.13 -14.85 -21.30
C GLY A 19 -9.39 -13.67 -20.68
N ILE A 20 -8.54 -13.06 -21.49
CA ILE A 20 -7.76 -11.87 -21.11
C ILE A 20 -8.43 -10.64 -21.71
N PRO A 21 -9.08 -9.78 -20.90
CA PRO A 21 -9.72 -8.58 -21.41
C PRO A 21 -8.66 -7.57 -21.87
N MET A 22 -8.73 -7.17 -23.15
CA MET A 22 -7.88 -6.12 -23.72
C MET A 22 -6.38 -6.34 -23.46
N ALA A 23 -5.90 -7.54 -23.77
CA ALA A 23 -4.54 -7.95 -23.42
C ALA A 23 -3.47 -6.97 -23.92
N SER A 24 -2.49 -6.69 -23.06
CA SER A 24 -1.27 -5.93 -23.38
C SER A 24 -0.29 -6.83 -24.11
N LEU A 25 0.01 -6.54 -25.36
CA LEU A 25 0.90 -7.32 -26.20
C LEU A 25 2.20 -6.54 -26.41
N ALA A 26 3.33 -7.23 -26.41
CA ALA A 26 4.61 -6.65 -26.77
C ALA A 26 5.02 -7.15 -28.15
N VAL A 27 5.40 -6.24 -29.03
CA VAL A 27 6.08 -6.57 -30.29
C VAL A 27 7.58 -6.33 -30.11
N THR A 28 8.35 -7.40 -30.19
CA THR A 28 9.80 -7.41 -29.95
C THR A 28 10.56 -8.15 -31.05
N THR A 29 11.89 -8.16 -30.98
CA THR A 29 12.75 -9.04 -31.80
C THR A 29 12.97 -10.39 -31.10
N LYS A 30 13.58 -11.36 -31.79
CA LYS A 30 13.93 -12.65 -31.15
C LYS A 30 15.13 -12.50 -30.22
N GLU A 31 16.00 -11.55 -30.55
CA GLU A 31 17.25 -11.25 -29.88
C GLU A 31 17.01 -10.49 -28.57
N ASN A 32 15.97 -9.65 -28.53
CA ASN A 32 15.58 -8.84 -27.37
C ASN A 32 14.14 -9.18 -26.94
N PRO A 33 13.86 -10.37 -26.38
CA PRO A 33 12.54 -10.70 -25.86
C PRO A 33 12.23 -9.89 -24.60
N LEU A 34 10.95 -9.58 -24.38
CA LEU A 34 10.50 -8.93 -23.14
C LEU A 34 10.54 -9.95 -21.99
N SER A 35 11.22 -9.64 -20.90
CA SER A 35 11.39 -10.51 -19.73
C SER A 35 10.62 -10.05 -18.49
N SER A 36 10.04 -8.84 -18.51
CA SER A 36 9.26 -8.27 -17.41
C SER A 36 7.81 -8.81 -17.38
N PHE A 37 7.06 -8.46 -16.32
CA PHE A 37 5.61 -8.67 -16.15
C PHE A 37 5.11 -10.08 -15.83
N GLY A 38 6.00 -11.06 -15.71
CA GLY A 38 5.68 -12.39 -15.18
C GLY A 38 6.55 -13.48 -15.77
N GLU A 39 6.51 -14.65 -15.13
CA GLU A 39 7.30 -15.83 -15.46
C GLU A 39 6.73 -16.67 -16.62
N ILE A 40 5.46 -16.45 -16.98
CA ILE A 40 4.80 -17.13 -18.10
C ILE A 40 4.75 -16.17 -19.30
N THR A 41 5.23 -16.64 -20.45
CA THR A 41 5.13 -15.91 -21.73
C THR A 41 4.13 -16.61 -22.65
N LEU A 42 3.02 -15.94 -22.96
CA LEU A 42 2.11 -16.36 -24.02
C LEU A 42 2.59 -15.80 -25.36
N ILE A 43 2.62 -16.64 -26.39
CA ILE A 43 3.01 -16.24 -27.74
C ILE A 43 1.74 -16.00 -28.57
N GLY A 44 1.61 -14.78 -29.10
CA GLY A 44 0.46 -14.36 -29.89
C GLY A 44 0.67 -14.52 -31.40
N ASN A 45 -0.45 -14.62 -32.13
CA ASN A 45 -0.46 -14.59 -33.60
C ASN A 45 -0.37 -13.15 -34.11
N ARG A 46 0.06 -12.99 -35.38
CA ARG A 46 0.12 -11.70 -36.06
C ARG A 46 -1.22 -10.96 -36.04
N ASP A 47 -2.33 -11.68 -36.15
CA ASP A 47 -3.67 -11.09 -36.17
C ASP A 47 -4.04 -10.36 -34.87
N HIS A 48 -3.33 -10.60 -33.76
CA HIS A 48 -3.56 -9.89 -32.50
C HIS A 48 -2.96 -8.48 -32.47
N ILE A 49 -2.07 -8.16 -33.42
CA ILE A 49 -1.40 -6.86 -33.54
C ILE A 49 -1.65 -6.18 -34.89
N ASP A 50 -2.57 -6.71 -35.71
CA ASP A 50 -2.86 -6.14 -37.02
C ASP A 50 -3.91 -5.02 -36.91
N PRO A 51 -3.54 -3.74 -37.15
CA PRO A 51 -4.50 -2.64 -37.11
C PRO A 51 -5.53 -2.67 -38.25
N GLU A 52 -5.18 -3.30 -39.38
CA GLU A 52 -6.06 -3.46 -40.54
C GLU A 52 -6.86 -4.77 -40.47
N GLY A 53 -6.37 -5.75 -39.71
CA GLY A 53 -7.01 -7.04 -39.48
C GLY A 53 -8.37 -6.99 -38.78
N SER A 54 -9.02 -8.15 -38.64
CA SER A 54 -10.34 -8.28 -38.01
C SER A 54 -10.39 -7.77 -36.57
N ASN A 55 -9.30 -7.99 -35.84
CA ASN A 55 -9.14 -7.53 -34.46
C ASN A 55 -8.95 -6.02 -34.35
N LYS A 56 -8.64 -5.28 -35.43
CA LYS A 56 -8.39 -3.82 -35.40
C LYS A 56 -7.53 -3.42 -34.20
N ALA A 57 -6.42 -4.13 -34.02
CA ALA A 57 -5.55 -3.94 -32.86
C ALA A 57 -4.95 -2.53 -32.88
N LYS A 58 -4.72 -1.94 -31.71
CA LYS A 58 -4.00 -0.67 -31.61
C LYS A 58 -2.56 -0.98 -31.26
N VAL A 59 -1.61 -0.51 -32.07
CA VAL A 59 -0.18 -0.73 -31.82
C VAL A 59 0.55 0.60 -31.79
N PHE A 60 1.39 0.79 -30.78
CA PHE A 60 2.06 2.03 -30.44
C PHE A 60 3.57 1.85 -30.48
N GLY A 61 4.28 2.90 -30.89
CA GLY A 61 5.75 2.89 -31.05
C GLY A 61 6.55 2.78 -29.74
N SER A 62 5.89 2.74 -28.59
CA SER A 62 6.44 2.47 -27.27
C SER A 62 5.31 2.15 -26.30
N ASP A 63 5.66 1.92 -25.04
CA ASP A 63 4.73 1.90 -23.91
C ASP A 63 3.87 3.16 -23.89
N ILE A 64 2.59 3.00 -23.62
CA ILE A 64 1.58 4.05 -23.49
C ILE A 64 0.97 4.12 -22.09
N TYR A 65 1.43 3.31 -21.13
CA TYR A 65 0.88 3.23 -19.77
C TYR A 65 -0.64 3.15 -19.79
N SER A 66 -1.15 2.16 -20.52
CA SER A 66 -2.59 1.93 -20.63
C SER A 66 -3.23 1.57 -19.29
N PRO A 67 -4.55 1.72 -19.13
CA PRO A 67 -5.24 1.31 -17.90
C PRO A 67 -4.91 -0.12 -17.46
N ARG A 68 -4.77 -0.29 -16.14
CA ARG A 68 -4.59 -1.60 -15.51
C ARG A 68 -5.93 -2.26 -15.23
N TYR A 69 -5.86 -3.58 -15.02
CA TYR A 69 -7.01 -4.35 -14.52
C TYR A 69 -7.53 -3.71 -13.22
N PRO A 70 -8.86 -3.47 -13.10
CA PRO A 70 -9.41 -2.80 -11.93
C PRO A 70 -9.26 -3.64 -10.66
N THR A 71 -9.13 -2.97 -9.52
CA THR A 71 -9.27 -3.61 -8.21
C THR A 71 -10.64 -4.28 -8.10
N ILE A 72 -10.62 -5.54 -7.68
CA ILE A 72 -11.81 -6.34 -7.41
C ILE A 72 -12.17 -6.19 -5.94
N PHE A 73 -13.44 -5.90 -5.67
CA PHE A 73 -14.02 -5.82 -4.34
C PHE A 73 -14.99 -6.98 -4.15
N SER A 74 -14.88 -7.70 -3.04
CA SER A 74 -15.74 -8.85 -2.75
C SER A 74 -16.81 -8.50 -1.73
N ASP A 75 -18.07 -8.69 -2.09
CA ASP A 75 -19.21 -8.42 -1.21
C ASP A 75 -19.97 -9.72 -0.91
N ILE A 76 -20.32 -9.91 0.36
CA ILE A 76 -21.18 -11.01 0.80
C ILE A 76 -22.54 -10.46 1.25
N SER A 77 -23.55 -11.32 1.32
CA SER A 77 -24.87 -10.87 1.79
C SER A 77 -24.81 -10.43 3.26
N LYS A 78 -25.74 -9.56 3.68
CA LYS A 78 -25.85 -9.16 5.08
C LYS A 78 -26.07 -10.37 6.00
N GLN A 79 -26.88 -11.34 5.54
CA GLN A 79 -27.14 -12.57 6.28
C GLN A 79 -25.87 -13.39 6.50
N ASP A 80 -25.01 -13.51 5.48
CA ASP A 80 -23.74 -14.25 5.60
C ASP A 80 -22.75 -13.52 6.49
N SER A 81 -22.68 -12.19 6.38
CA SER A 81 -21.88 -11.36 7.29
C SER A 81 -22.33 -11.54 8.75
N ASP A 82 -23.63 -11.54 9.02
CA ASP A 82 -24.17 -11.75 10.36
C ASP A 82 -23.89 -13.18 10.86
N ASN A 83 -23.93 -14.18 9.98
CA ASN A 83 -23.56 -15.57 10.31
C ASN A 83 -22.08 -15.71 10.68
N LEU A 84 -21.18 -15.06 9.93
CA LEU A 84 -19.75 -15.01 10.26
C LEU A 84 -19.52 -14.32 11.61
N ASN A 85 -20.15 -13.16 11.83
CA ASN A 85 -20.04 -12.43 13.10
C ASN A 85 -20.52 -13.27 14.28
N LYS A 86 -21.66 -13.96 14.14
CA LYS A 86 -22.18 -14.87 15.18
C LYS A 86 -21.20 -16.01 15.49
N ARG A 87 -20.50 -16.52 14.47
CA ARG A 87 -19.55 -17.64 14.62
C ARG A 87 -18.25 -17.22 15.31
N PHE A 88 -17.76 -16.00 15.07
CA PHE A 88 -16.40 -15.60 15.45
C PHE A 88 -16.31 -14.47 16.48
N SER A 89 -17.39 -13.72 16.72
CA SER A 89 -17.41 -12.62 17.69
C SER A 89 -17.05 -13.07 19.12
N GLY A 90 -17.39 -14.31 19.50
CA GLY A 90 -16.99 -14.88 20.78
C GLY A 90 -15.47 -14.99 20.93
N ALA A 91 -14.80 -15.57 19.93
CA ALA A 91 -13.34 -15.62 19.87
C ALA A 91 -12.73 -14.21 19.80
N ALA A 92 -13.29 -13.32 19.00
CA ALA A 92 -12.83 -11.93 18.92
C ALA A 92 -12.90 -11.21 20.28
N LYS A 93 -13.99 -11.41 21.05
CA LYS A 93 -14.17 -10.82 22.37
C LYS A 93 -13.15 -11.33 23.38
N GLU A 94 -12.84 -12.62 23.38
CA GLU A 94 -11.79 -13.21 24.23
C GLU A 94 -10.40 -12.65 23.89
N LEU A 95 -10.17 -12.28 22.64
CA LEU A 95 -8.95 -11.63 22.18
C LEU A 95 -8.96 -10.09 22.29
N GLU A 96 -10.01 -9.51 22.91
CA GLU A 96 -10.21 -8.05 23.03
C GLU A 96 -10.19 -7.30 21.67
N ARG A 97 -10.64 -7.96 20.59
CA ARG A 97 -10.74 -7.36 19.25
C ARG A 97 -12.06 -6.59 19.09
N HIS A 98 -12.09 -5.37 19.59
CA HIS A 98 -13.31 -4.55 19.67
C HIS A 98 -13.93 -4.15 18.31
N ASN A 99 -13.15 -4.08 17.23
CA ASN A 99 -13.62 -3.68 15.90
C ASN A 99 -13.82 -4.86 14.92
N TYR A 100 -13.85 -6.09 15.44
CA TYR A 100 -13.85 -7.29 14.61
C TYR A 100 -14.91 -7.30 13.50
N GLU A 101 -16.15 -6.94 13.82
CA GLU A 101 -17.27 -6.99 12.86
C GLU A 101 -17.06 -6.06 11.66
N TYR A 102 -16.45 -4.90 11.89
CA TYR A 102 -16.09 -3.97 10.82
C TYR A 102 -14.87 -4.48 10.05
N ASP A 103 -13.81 -4.89 10.79
CA ASP A 103 -12.54 -5.32 10.22
C ASP A 103 -12.71 -6.52 9.29
N ILE A 104 -13.51 -7.52 9.68
CA ILE A 104 -13.70 -8.72 8.87
C ILE A 104 -14.42 -8.42 7.57
N VAL A 105 -15.46 -7.58 7.59
CA VAL A 105 -16.20 -7.17 6.38
C VAL A 105 -15.30 -6.36 5.45
N GLU A 106 -14.54 -5.42 6.00
CA GLU A 106 -13.63 -4.59 5.21
C GLU A 106 -12.47 -5.41 4.61
N ASN A 107 -11.97 -6.42 5.34
CA ASN A 107 -10.97 -7.35 4.84
C ASN A 107 -11.55 -8.24 3.74
N ILE A 108 -12.76 -8.81 3.91
CA ILE A 108 -13.44 -9.55 2.85
C ILE A 108 -13.53 -8.69 1.60
N ARG A 109 -13.96 -7.44 1.76
CA ARG A 109 -14.11 -6.47 0.67
C ARG A 109 -12.82 -6.22 -0.10
N LYS A 110 -11.68 -6.09 0.59
CA LYS A 110 -10.39 -5.70 -0.02
C LYS A 110 -9.58 -6.85 -0.59
N GLN A 111 -9.61 -8.02 0.06
CA GLN A 111 -8.71 -9.14 -0.28
C GLN A 111 -9.45 -10.45 -0.61
N GLY A 112 -10.79 -10.46 -0.54
CA GLY A 112 -11.61 -11.64 -0.78
C GLY A 112 -11.92 -12.43 0.49
N LEU A 113 -13.00 -13.23 0.43
CA LEU A 113 -13.54 -13.94 1.59
C LEU A 113 -12.54 -14.93 2.20
N GLU A 114 -12.00 -15.84 1.39
CA GLU A 114 -11.09 -16.89 1.84
C GLU A 114 -9.82 -16.28 2.45
N SER A 115 -9.17 -15.35 1.78
CA SER A 115 -7.98 -14.66 2.31
C SER A 115 -8.27 -13.87 3.59
N ALA A 116 -9.43 -13.22 3.71
CA ALA A 116 -9.85 -12.57 4.93
C ALA A 116 -9.99 -13.54 6.10
N LEU A 117 -10.63 -14.68 5.90
CA LEU A 117 -10.76 -15.72 6.92
C LEU A 117 -9.41 -16.34 7.30
N HIS A 118 -8.52 -16.58 6.33
CA HIS A 118 -7.19 -17.11 6.60
C HIS A 118 -6.34 -16.18 7.46
N SER A 119 -6.46 -14.87 7.28
CA SER A 119 -5.61 -13.88 7.96
C SER A 119 -6.16 -13.39 9.29
N ASP A 120 -7.42 -13.68 9.61
CA ASP A 120 -8.09 -13.15 10.79
C ASP A 120 -7.82 -13.99 12.06
N GLN A 121 -7.33 -13.32 13.11
CA GLN A 121 -6.96 -13.99 14.37
C GLN A 121 -8.14 -14.58 15.12
N ALA A 122 -9.34 -13.99 15.05
CA ALA A 122 -10.52 -14.55 15.69
C ALA A 122 -10.97 -15.83 14.98
N VAL A 123 -10.86 -15.88 13.65
CA VAL A 123 -11.12 -17.09 12.86
C VAL A 123 -10.12 -18.20 13.21
N MET A 124 -8.82 -17.87 13.21
CA MET A 124 -7.76 -18.81 13.64
C MET A 124 -8.01 -19.36 15.05
N TYR A 125 -8.27 -18.46 16.01
CA TYR A 125 -8.47 -18.85 17.40
C TYR A 125 -9.75 -19.69 17.58
N GLN A 126 -10.84 -19.34 16.89
CA GLN A 126 -12.07 -20.14 16.91
C GLN A 126 -11.82 -21.56 16.37
N PHE A 127 -11.06 -21.71 15.27
CA PHE A 127 -10.67 -23.02 14.76
C PHE A 127 -9.91 -23.84 15.81
N LEU A 128 -8.92 -23.25 16.48
CA LEU A 128 -8.13 -23.93 17.51
C LEU A 128 -9.03 -24.38 18.68
N LYS A 129 -10.00 -23.55 19.08
CA LYS A 129 -11.01 -23.91 20.08
C LYS A 129 -11.89 -25.07 19.62
N ASP A 130 -12.42 -25.01 18.40
CA ASP A 130 -13.27 -26.06 17.82
C ASP A 130 -12.54 -27.41 17.79
N LYS A 131 -11.23 -27.39 17.52
CA LYS A 131 -10.37 -28.58 17.49
C LYS A 131 -9.75 -28.94 18.84
N LYS A 132 -10.06 -28.19 19.91
CA LYS A 132 -9.53 -28.37 21.27
C LYS A 132 -8.00 -28.34 21.32
N ILE A 133 -7.39 -27.52 20.48
CA ILE A 133 -5.93 -27.30 20.45
C ILE A 133 -5.63 -26.16 21.44
N PRO A 134 -4.81 -26.39 22.47
CA PRO A 134 -4.53 -25.38 23.47
C PRO A 134 -3.68 -24.24 22.88
N VAL A 135 -4.00 -23.01 23.27
CA VAL A 135 -3.24 -21.80 22.93
C VAL A 135 -3.11 -20.95 24.18
N GLU A 136 -1.89 -20.50 24.46
CA GLU A 136 -1.64 -19.56 25.54
C GLU A 136 -2.06 -18.14 25.13
N ILE A 137 -3.05 -17.59 25.84
CA ILE A 137 -3.39 -16.17 25.79
C ILE A 137 -2.43 -15.43 26.71
N VAL A 138 -1.65 -14.53 26.13
CA VAL A 138 -0.69 -13.71 26.86
C VAL A 138 -1.36 -12.40 27.23
N TYR A 139 -1.25 -12.02 28.49
CA TYR A 139 -1.75 -10.76 28.99
C TYR A 139 -0.63 -9.73 29.13
N LYS A 140 -0.97 -8.46 28.94
CA LYS A 140 -0.02 -7.35 29.09
C LYS A 140 0.51 -7.31 30.51
N GLU A 141 1.83 -7.24 30.63
CA GLU A 141 2.45 -6.98 31.92
C GLU A 141 2.19 -5.52 32.33
N VAL A 142 1.67 -5.33 33.53
CA VAL A 142 1.53 -4.00 34.12
C VAL A 142 2.93 -3.53 34.51
N GLN A 143 3.48 -2.58 33.75
CA GLN A 143 4.81 -2.03 34.02
C GLN A 143 4.78 -1.18 35.30
N PRO A 144 5.69 -1.42 36.27
CA PRO A 144 5.84 -0.58 37.45
C PRO A 144 6.12 0.87 37.06
N SER A 145 5.59 1.81 37.84
CA SER A 145 5.78 3.23 37.60
C SER A 145 7.21 3.74 37.77
N GLY A 146 8.25 2.94 38.01
CA GLY A 146 9.60 3.41 38.33
C GLY A 146 9.72 4.29 39.59
N HIS A 147 8.61 4.71 40.18
CA HIS A 147 8.48 5.66 41.29
C HIS A 147 7.66 5.08 42.45
N GLU A 148 7.06 3.90 42.29
CA GLU A 148 6.28 3.21 43.33
C GLU A 148 7.14 2.79 44.54
N HIS A 149 8.47 2.78 44.38
CA HIS A 149 9.39 2.41 45.44
C HIS A 149 9.61 3.52 46.49
N TYR A 150 9.39 4.79 46.12
CA TYR A 150 9.53 5.95 47.01
C TYR A 150 8.54 5.88 48.17
N GLN A 151 9.01 6.22 49.37
CA GLN A 151 8.20 6.11 50.58
C GLN A 151 7.06 7.13 50.61
N SER A 152 7.30 8.34 50.11
CA SER A 152 6.27 9.37 49.91
C SER A 152 5.15 8.88 49.00
N VAL A 153 5.48 8.15 47.92
CA VAL A 153 4.51 7.54 47.00
C VAL A 153 3.68 6.46 47.69
N LYS A 154 4.32 5.57 48.46
CA LYS A 154 3.61 4.52 49.22
C LYS A 154 2.63 5.12 50.23
N SER A 155 3.07 6.13 50.99
CA SER A 155 2.23 6.84 51.97
C SER A 155 1.06 7.55 51.30
N ALA A 156 1.30 8.21 50.17
CA ALA A 156 0.24 8.90 49.43
C ALA A 156 -0.78 7.92 48.83
N LEU A 157 -0.32 6.80 48.25
CA LEU A 157 -1.22 5.73 47.77
C LEU A 157 -2.08 5.15 48.90
N GLN A 158 -1.56 5.04 50.13
CA GLN A 158 -2.35 4.61 51.28
C GLN A 158 -3.41 5.65 51.68
N ARG A 159 -3.05 6.94 51.66
CA ARG A 159 -3.99 8.04 51.95
C ARG A 159 -5.10 8.16 50.91
N HIS A 160 -4.78 7.91 49.63
CA HIS A 160 -5.70 7.98 48.50
C HIS A 160 -6.20 6.60 48.04
N ARG A 161 -6.25 5.62 48.93
CA ARG A 161 -6.62 4.23 48.59
C ARG A 161 -7.98 4.11 47.88
N ASP A 162 -8.93 4.98 48.22
CA ASP A 162 -10.30 4.95 47.70
C ASP A 162 -10.45 5.79 46.41
N ASN A 163 -9.49 6.68 46.12
CA ASN A 163 -9.46 7.49 44.90
C ASN A 163 -8.02 7.91 44.54
N VAL A 164 -7.28 7.03 43.87
CA VAL A 164 -5.88 7.27 43.53
C VAL A 164 -5.69 8.48 42.60
N ASN A 165 -6.71 8.86 41.83
CA ASN A 165 -6.64 10.06 40.99
C ASN A 165 -6.51 11.36 41.80
N GLY A 166 -6.91 11.33 43.09
CA GLY A 166 -6.73 12.44 44.03
C GLY A 166 -5.27 12.79 44.32
N LEU A 167 -4.32 11.93 43.96
CA LEU A 167 -2.89 12.23 44.03
C LEU A 167 -2.49 13.45 43.19
N MET A 168 -3.25 13.79 42.14
CA MET A 168 -2.91 14.95 41.28
C MET A 168 -2.98 16.29 41.99
N ASP A 169 -3.78 16.37 43.05
CA ASP A 169 -4.08 17.61 43.77
C ASP A 169 -3.53 17.60 45.20
N ASP A 170 -2.75 16.57 45.57
CA ASP A 170 -2.21 16.39 46.92
C ASP A 170 -0.90 17.18 47.13
N GLU A 171 -1.01 18.43 47.59
CA GLU A 171 0.14 19.29 47.88
C GLU A 171 1.15 18.68 48.86
N LEU A 172 0.67 17.95 49.88
CA LEU A 172 1.52 17.31 50.87
C LEU A 172 2.36 16.21 50.20
N PHE A 173 1.74 15.38 49.37
CA PHE A 173 2.43 14.35 48.59
C PHE A 173 3.46 14.97 47.64
N TYR A 174 3.10 15.99 46.87
CA TYR A 174 4.04 16.64 45.96
C TYR A 174 5.27 17.20 46.69
N ARG A 175 5.07 17.76 47.90
CA ARG A 175 6.18 18.25 48.74
C ARG A 175 7.07 17.12 49.24
N GLU A 176 6.48 16.07 49.80
CA GLU A 176 7.24 14.92 50.32
C GLU A 176 8.00 14.21 49.19
N TYR A 177 7.33 14.00 48.07
CA TYR A 177 7.89 13.31 46.92
C TYR A 177 8.97 14.10 46.21
N ALA A 178 8.80 15.41 46.01
CA ALA A 178 9.83 16.26 45.42
C ALA A 178 11.13 16.26 46.24
N ASN A 179 11.02 16.31 47.58
CA ASN A 179 12.18 16.27 48.47
C ASN A 179 12.87 14.90 48.44
N GLU A 180 12.10 13.81 48.50
CA GLU A 180 12.65 12.44 48.45
C GLU A 180 13.32 12.16 47.10
N LEU A 181 12.68 12.57 46.00
CA LEU A 181 13.21 12.45 44.64
C LEU A 181 14.49 13.27 44.45
N LEU A 182 14.53 14.51 44.93
CA LEU A 182 15.71 15.36 44.86
C LEU A 182 16.89 14.75 45.60
N ALA A 183 16.67 14.25 46.83
CA ALA A 183 17.71 13.58 47.62
C ALA A 183 18.23 12.32 46.90
N ASN A 184 17.35 11.55 46.27
CA ASN A 184 17.72 10.37 45.50
C ASN A 184 18.54 10.72 44.24
N ILE A 185 18.13 11.75 43.48
CA ILE A 185 18.86 12.24 42.31
C ILE A 185 20.25 12.72 42.71
N GLN A 186 20.37 13.51 43.78
CA GLN A 186 21.65 14.03 44.26
C GLN A 186 22.59 12.90 44.73
N LYS A 187 22.06 11.86 45.39
CA LYS A 187 22.82 10.67 45.78
C LYS A 187 23.34 9.88 44.58
N ASN A 188 22.51 9.68 43.56
CA ASN A 188 22.85 8.87 42.38
C ASN A 188 23.70 9.63 41.36
N ALA A 189 23.63 10.97 41.32
CA ALA A 189 24.46 11.80 40.45
C ALA A 189 25.97 11.66 40.73
N GLN A 190 26.36 11.17 41.91
CA GLN A 190 27.76 10.90 42.27
C GLN A 190 28.30 9.58 41.70
N LEU A 191 27.45 8.74 41.09
CA LEU A 191 27.77 7.36 40.68
C LEU A 191 27.75 7.12 39.16
N ASN A 192 27.49 8.14 38.33
CA ASN A 192 27.11 7.96 36.91
C ASN A 192 28.10 8.53 35.86
N ASN A 193 27.97 8.11 34.59
CA ASN A 193 28.74 8.64 33.46
C ASN A 193 28.35 10.10 33.10
N LYS A 194 29.17 10.79 32.28
CA LYS A 194 29.05 12.25 32.01
C LYS A 194 27.69 12.68 31.44
N LEU A 195 27.01 11.85 30.65
CA LEU A 195 25.71 12.18 30.06
C LEU A 195 24.60 12.08 31.12
N GLU A 196 24.58 10.99 31.87
CA GLU A 196 23.61 10.75 32.95
C GLU A 196 23.76 11.77 34.09
N ALA A 197 24.98 12.16 34.43
CA ALA A 197 25.25 13.20 35.43
C ALA A 197 24.66 14.56 35.03
N ASN A 198 24.76 14.93 33.75
CA ASN A 198 24.18 16.18 33.23
C ASN A 198 22.64 16.16 33.27
N LEU A 199 22.02 15.02 32.94
CA LEU A 199 20.56 14.85 33.03
C LEU A 199 20.07 14.92 34.48
N ALA A 200 20.77 14.26 35.41
CA ALA A 200 20.48 14.31 36.84
C ALA A 200 20.58 15.74 37.39
N LYS A 201 21.63 16.49 37.03
CA LYS A 201 21.81 17.89 37.45
C LYS A 201 20.68 18.80 36.97
N ARG A 202 20.20 18.61 35.73
CA ARG A 202 19.05 19.37 35.20
C ARG A 202 17.77 19.07 35.98
N LYS A 203 17.46 17.79 36.21
CA LYS A 203 16.28 17.37 37.00
C LYS A 203 16.35 17.91 38.43
N ALA A 204 17.51 17.83 39.08
CA ALA A 204 17.71 18.38 40.42
C ALA A 204 17.46 19.90 40.46
N GLY A 205 18.03 20.66 39.53
CA GLY A 205 17.82 22.11 39.47
C GLY A 205 16.37 22.52 39.21
N GLU A 206 15.64 21.75 38.39
CA GLU A 206 14.21 21.98 38.16
C GLU A 206 13.39 21.75 39.45
N LEU A 207 13.68 20.67 40.18
CA LEU A 207 13.02 20.36 41.45
C LEU A 207 13.35 21.37 42.55
N GLU A 208 14.63 21.74 42.71
CA GLU A 208 15.08 22.76 43.68
C GLU A 208 14.34 24.10 43.46
N LYS A 209 14.22 24.52 42.20
CA LYS A 209 13.46 25.71 41.83
C LYS A 209 11.98 25.58 42.20
N ALA A 210 11.35 24.46 41.84
CA ALA A 210 9.94 24.24 42.12
C ALA A 210 9.63 24.17 43.63
N ILE A 211 10.54 23.60 44.44
CA ILE A 211 10.46 23.58 45.90
C ILE A 211 10.57 25.00 46.46
N LYS A 212 11.57 25.78 46.02
CA LYS A 212 11.81 27.15 46.49
C LYS A 212 10.65 28.09 46.17
N GLU A 213 10.06 27.94 44.99
CA GLU A 213 8.97 28.79 44.50
C GLU A 213 7.57 28.31 44.95
N GLY A 214 7.46 27.15 45.60
CA GLY A 214 6.18 26.59 46.03
C GLY A 214 5.27 26.12 44.87
N ASN A 215 5.81 25.90 43.67
CA ASN A 215 5.06 25.64 42.44
C ASN A 215 4.97 24.14 42.07
N LEU A 216 5.04 23.24 43.06
CA LEU A 216 5.20 21.80 42.85
C LEU A 216 4.06 21.16 42.04
N LEU A 217 2.79 21.53 42.32
CA LEU A 217 1.63 21.01 41.58
C LEU A 217 1.63 21.37 40.09
N ARG A 218 2.33 22.44 39.70
CA ARG A 218 2.44 22.92 38.32
C ARG A 218 3.72 22.42 37.63
N ASN A 219 4.63 21.77 38.36
CA ASN A 219 5.87 21.27 37.81
C ASN A 219 5.61 20.07 36.87
N HIS A 220 5.96 20.20 35.59
CA HIS A 220 5.67 19.19 34.57
C HIS A 220 6.33 17.83 34.86
N LEU A 221 7.56 17.83 35.38
CA LEU A 221 8.28 16.60 35.73
C LEU A 221 7.54 15.81 36.81
N LEU A 222 7.21 16.47 37.92
CA LEU A 222 6.46 15.85 39.03
C LEU A 222 5.09 15.37 38.56
N ARG A 223 4.33 16.19 37.83
CA ARG A 223 3.03 15.78 37.27
C ARG A 223 3.14 14.54 36.38
N SER A 224 4.17 14.46 35.54
CA SER A 224 4.40 13.28 34.69
C SER A 224 4.66 12.02 35.53
N TYR A 225 5.44 12.12 36.59
CA TYR A 225 5.74 10.99 37.48
C TYR A 225 4.53 10.59 38.35
N VAL A 226 3.76 11.56 38.84
CA VAL A 226 2.52 11.27 39.56
C VAL A 226 1.50 10.61 38.64
N ALA A 227 1.41 11.03 37.37
CA ALA A 227 0.55 10.38 36.39
C ALA A 227 0.96 8.92 36.13
N SER A 228 2.25 8.59 36.08
CA SER A 228 2.71 7.20 35.92
C SER A 228 2.38 6.34 37.15
N VAL A 229 2.52 6.87 38.36
CA VAL A 229 2.11 6.21 39.61
C VAL A 229 0.60 5.94 39.61
N ILE A 230 -0.21 6.94 39.27
CA ILE A 230 -1.67 6.79 39.16
C ILE A 230 -2.02 5.71 38.12
N HIS A 231 -1.39 5.75 36.95
CA HIS A 231 -1.60 4.74 35.91
C HIS A 231 -1.26 3.33 36.40
N TYR A 232 -0.11 3.14 37.04
CA TYR A 232 0.31 1.86 37.60
C TYR A 232 -0.67 1.36 38.67
N ALA A 233 -1.03 2.21 39.63
CA ALA A 233 -1.95 1.87 40.71
C ALA A 233 -3.35 1.50 40.19
N ASN A 234 -3.87 2.25 39.21
CA ASN A 234 -5.15 1.94 38.55
C ASN A 234 -5.08 0.67 37.70
N SER A 235 -3.91 0.31 37.16
CA SER A 235 -3.72 -0.87 36.31
C SER A 235 -3.51 -2.14 37.13
N LYS A 236 -2.89 -2.05 38.32
CA LYS A 236 -2.64 -3.19 39.23
C LYS A 236 -3.93 -3.92 39.65
N ASN A 237 -5.04 -3.19 39.73
CA ASN A 237 -6.34 -3.72 40.15
C ASN A 237 -7.26 -4.10 38.98
N LYS A 238 -6.81 -3.91 37.73
CA LYS A 238 -7.55 -4.32 36.54
C LYS A 238 -7.01 -5.65 36.04
N ALA A 239 -7.89 -6.48 35.48
CA ALA A 239 -7.44 -7.61 34.69
C ALA A 239 -6.51 -7.06 33.59
N PRO A 240 -5.29 -7.60 33.43
CA PRO A 240 -4.40 -7.15 32.38
C PRO A 240 -5.08 -7.41 31.03
N GLY A 241 -5.10 -6.41 30.15
CA GLY A 241 -5.63 -6.59 28.80
C GLY A 241 -4.79 -7.60 28.02
N VAL A 242 -5.36 -8.18 26.97
CA VAL A 242 -4.65 -9.15 26.13
C VAL A 242 -3.46 -8.47 25.44
N ASP A 243 -2.30 -9.11 25.50
CA ASP A 243 -1.17 -8.78 24.63
C ASP A 243 -1.46 -9.37 23.24
N SER A 244 -2.06 -8.54 22.38
CA SER A 244 -2.50 -8.95 21.05
C SER A 244 -1.35 -9.41 20.15
N TYR A 245 -0.14 -8.90 20.36
CA TYR A 245 1.03 -9.28 19.59
C TYR A 245 1.52 -10.67 19.98
N ARG A 246 1.79 -10.91 21.26
CA ARG A 246 2.29 -12.19 21.77
C ARG A 246 1.23 -13.29 21.63
N THR A 247 -0.02 -12.99 21.97
CA THR A 247 -1.15 -13.91 21.77
C THR A 247 -1.33 -14.25 20.30
N GLY A 248 -1.27 -13.23 19.43
CA GLY A 248 -1.33 -13.43 17.98
C GLY A 248 -0.22 -14.32 17.42
N ALA A 249 0.99 -14.20 17.96
CA ALA A 249 2.11 -15.06 17.58
C ALA A 249 1.89 -16.52 18.03
N ASN A 250 1.38 -16.73 19.25
CA ASN A 250 1.03 -18.06 19.76
C ASN A 250 -0.06 -18.73 18.91
N ILE A 251 -1.10 -17.98 18.54
CA ILE A 251 -2.16 -18.45 17.64
C ILE A 251 -1.58 -18.87 16.29
N ARG A 252 -0.80 -18.00 15.61
CA ARG A 252 -0.21 -18.31 14.30
C ARG A 252 0.69 -19.54 14.35
N LYS A 253 1.53 -19.67 15.38
CA LYS A 253 2.37 -20.86 15.57
C LYS A 253 1.56 -22.15 15.70
N ALA A 254 0.42 -22.10 16.41
CA ALA A 254 -0.48 -23.25 16.52
C ALA A 254 -1.20 -23.56 15.20
N ILE A 255 -1.53 -22.55 14.40
CA ILE A 255 -2.08 -22.71 13.05
C ILE A 255 -1.05 -23.33 12.10
N GLU A 256 0.20 -22.86 12.09
CA GLU A 256 1.27 -23.42 11.25
C GLU A 256 1.45 -24.93 11.47
N ALA A 257 1.38 -25.38 12.73
CA ALA A 257 1.41 -26.80 13.07
C ALA A 257 0.17 -27.59 12.63
N ASN A 258 -0.90 -26.92 12.19
CA ASN A 258 -2.18 -27.49 11.78
C ASN A 258 -2.68 -26.93 10.44
N GLN A 259 -1.77 -26.43 9.59
CA GLN A 259 -2.09 -25.58 8.44
C GLN A 259 -3.14 -26.23 7.52
N ALA A 260 -2.91 -27.47 7.09
CA ALA A 260 -3.83 -28.16 6.17
C ALA A 260 -5.27 -28.28 6.71
N LYS A 261 -5.44 -28.49 8.03
CA LYS A 261 -6.78 -28.56 8.65
C LYS A 261 -7.42 -27.19 8.78
N PHE A 262 -6.62 -26.15 8.99
CA PHE A 262 -7.09 -24.78 9.01
C PHE A 262 -7.50 -24.33 7.61
N ASP A 263 -6.73 -24.69 6.59
CA ASP A 263 -7.05 -24.40 5.19
C ASP A 263 -8.36 -25.07 4.78
N GLU A 264 -8.55 -26.35 5.10
CA GLU A 264 -9.82 -27.04 4.87
C GLU A 264 -10.99 -26.38 5.64
N TYR A 265 -10.76 -25.97 6.88
CA TYR A 265 -11.77 -25.25 7.69
C TYR A 265 -12.19 -23.95 7.02
N VAL A 266 -11.23 -23.11 6.63
CA VAL A 266 -11.50 -21.83 5.96
C VAL A 266 -12.18 -22.05 4.61
N LYS A 267 -11.65 -22.98 3.79
CA LYS A 267 -12.22 -23.31 2.49
C LYS A 267 -13.68 -23.76 2.61
N SER A 268 -14.00 -24.62 3.57
CA SER A 268 -15.38 -25.10 3.79
C SER A 268 -16.36 -23.97 4.10
N ILE A 269 -15.89 -22.90 4.76
CA ILE A 269 -16.70 -21.71 5.06
C ILE A 269 -16.85 -20.87 3.80
N ALA A 270 -15.75 -20.63 3.09
CA ALA A 270 -15.73 -19.81 1.88
C ALA A 270 -16.60 -20.42 0.78
N ASP A 271 -16.52 -21.74 0.56
CA ASP A 271 -17.33 -22.48 -0.43
C ASP A 271 -18.84 -22.37 -0.17
N ALA A 272 -19.25 -22.18 1.09
CA ALA A 272 -20.65 -22.09 1.49
C ALA A 272 -21.26 -20.69 1.34
N ILE A 273 -20.44 -19.65 1.13
CA ILE A 273 -20.87 -18.26 1.10
C ILE A 273 -20.71 -17.71 -0.32
N PRO A 274 -21.82 -17.38 -1.00
CA PRO A 274 -21.75 -16.71 -2.30
C PRO A 274 -21.07 -15.35 -2.18
N VAL A 275 -20.03 -15.13 -2.99
CA VAL A 275 -19.31 -13.84 -3.07
C VAL A 275 -19.67 -13.14 -4.37
N ASN A 276 -20.09 -11.89 -4.26
CA ASN A 276 -20.28 -11.00 -5.40
C ASN A 276 -19.02 -10.17 -5.61
N GLU A 277 -18.42 -10.27 -6.79
CA GLU A 277 -17.26 -9.45 -7.14
C GLU A 277 -17.70 -8.19 -7.88
N ASN A 278 -17.14 -7.06 -7.47
CA ASN A 278 -17.45 -5.74 -7.99
C ASN A 278 -16.18 -4.98 -8.35
N ILE A 279 -16.26 -4.05 -9.29
CA ILE A 279 -15.18 -3.13 -9.67
C ILE A 279 -15.63 -1.68 -9.51
N TYR A 280 -14.69 -0.81 -9.16
CA TYR A 280 -14.96 0.61 -8.97
C TYR A 280 -15.38 1.32 -10.26
N ASN A 281 -16.47 2.09 -10.18
CA ASN A 281 -17.11 2.78 -11.30
C ASN A 281 -17.32 4.29 -11.03
N GLY A 282 -16.31 4.95 -10.45
CA GLY A 282 -16.36 6.39 -10.21
C GLY A 282 -17.12 6.76 -8.94
N THR A 283 -17.41 8.05 -8.78
CA THR A 283 -18.18 8.58 -7.66
C THR A 283 -19.51 9.17 -8.14
N ASP A 284 -20.52 9.14 -7.27
CA ASP A 284 -21.75 9.88 -7.51
C ASP A 284 -21.56 11.39 -7.25
N ARG A 285 -22.64 12.17 -7.45
CA ARG A 285 -22.62 13.64 -7.23
C ARG A 285 -22.28 14.07 -5.81
N GLN A 286 -22.36 13.16 -4.83
CA GLN A 286 -22.06 13.41 -3.42
C GLN A 286 -20.66 12.89 -3.05
N GLY A 287 -19.87 12.40 -4.03
CA GLY A 287 -18.54 11.86 -3.80
C GLY A 287 -18.55 10.42 -3.28
N ARG A 288 -19.68 9.72 -3.25
CA ARG A 288 -19.75 8.33 -2.79
C ARG A 288 -19.28 7.39 -3.88
N ALA A 289 -18.45 6.41 -3.52
CA ALA A 289 -17.94 5.42 -4.46
C ALA A 289 -19.07 4.57 -5.05
N MET A 290 -19.10 4.47 -6.37
CA MET A 290 -20.01 3.60 -7.12
C MET A 290 -19.25 2.36 -7.58
N TYR A 291 -19.96 1.25 -7.65
CA TYR A 291 -19.42 -0.05 -8.06
C TYR A 291 -20.33 -0.67 -9.12
N GLN A 292 -19.76 -1.51 -9.95
CA GLN A 292 -20.48 -2.33 -10.93
C GLN A 292 -19.98 -3.77 -10.85
N ALA A 293 -20.79 -4.71 -11.33
CA ALA A 293 -20.43 -6.13 -11.34
C ALA A 293 -19.10 -6.36 -12.07
N HIS A 294 -18.28 -7.25 -11.50
CA HIS A 294 -17.01 -7.70 -12.08
C HIS A 294 -17.26 -8.70 -13.23
N THR A 295 -17.75 -8.20 -14.37
CA THR A 295 -17.89 -8.97 -15.60
C THR A 295 -16.84 -8.57 -16.61
N LEU A 296 -16.55 -9.48 -17.55
CA LEU A 296 -15.57 -9.27 -18.60
C LEU A 296 -15.90 -8.05 -19.46
N GLU A 297 -17.17 -7.82 -19.79
CA GLU A 297 -17.64 -6.67 -20.55
C GLU A 297 -17.42 -5.35 -19.80
N ASN A 298 -17.67 -5.35 -18.50
CA ASN A 298 -17.48 -4.17 -17.65
C ASN A 298 -15.99 -3.83 -17.50
N VAL A 299 -15.13 -4.85 -17.38
CA VAL A 299 -13.67 -4.70 -17.35
C VAL A 299 -13.17 -4.14 -18.69
N VAL A 300 -13.54 -4.75 -19.83
CA VAL A 300 -13.15 -4.27 -21.16
C VAL A 300 -13.59 -2.83 -21.38
N ARG A 301 -14.82 -2.46 -20.99
CA ARG A 301 -15.31 -1.08 -21.10
C ARG A 301 -14.44 -0.10 -20.30
N LYS A 302 -13.91 -0.51 -19.15
CA LYS A 302 -13.02 0.31 -18.33
C LYS A 302 -11.62 0.43 -18.95
N LEU A 303 -11.05 -0.68 -19.42
CA LEU A 303 -9.71 -0.71 -20.03
C LEU A 303 -9.64 0.05 -21.37
N LYS A 304 -10.77 0.19 -22.07
CA LYS A 304 -10.86 0.97 -23.32
C LYS A 304 -10.81 2.49 -23.12
N LYS A 305 -11.06 2.99 -21.91
CA LYS A 305 -11.03 4.43 -21.61
C LYS A 305 -9.59 4.89 -21.38
N ASP A 306 -9.30 6.13 -21.75
CA ASP A 306 -8.02 6.80 -21.41
C ASP A 306 -6.79 5.96 -21.77
N LEU A 307 -6.74 5.47 -23.01
CA LEU A 307 -5.80 4.42 -23.40
C LEU A 307 -4.33 4.82 -23.24
N ARG A 308 -3.99 6.10 -23.41
CA ARG A 308 -2.64 6.65 -23.17
C ARG A 308 -2.62 7.30 -21.79
N GLY A 309 -1.70 6.89 -20.92
CA GLY A 309 -1.57 7.41 -19.55
C GLY A 309 -2.70 6.97 -18.60
N GLY A 310 -3.51 5.98 -18.97
CA GLY A 310 -4.67 5.53 -18.21
C GLY A 310 -4.38 4.86 -16.87
N GLU A 311 -3.10 4.62 -16.53
CA GLU A 311 -2.72 4.14 -15.20
C GLU A 311 -2.90 5.20 -14.11
N GLY A 312 -2.93 6.50 -14.46
CA GLY A 312 -3.09 7.59 -13.50
C GLY A 312 -1.87 7.86 -12.63
N PHE A 313 -0.69 7.39 -13.05
CA PHE A 313 0.60 7.64 -12.41
C PHE A 313 1.55 8.38 -13.35
N SER A 314 2.44 9.21 -12.80
CA SER A 314 3.55 9.81 -13.54
C SER A 314 4.79 8.93 -13.47
N TYR A 315 5.27 8.51 -14.64
CA TYR A 315 6.51 7.77 -14.86
C TYR A 315 7.62 8.70 -15.39
N GLY A 316 7.53 9.99 -15.04
CA GLY A 316 8.44 11.01 -15.52
C GLY A 316 8.42 11.12 -17.04
N LEU A 317 9.59 11.04 -17.66
CA LEU A 317 9.76 11.11 -19.11
C LEU A 317 8.91 10.07 -19.87
N GLY A 318 8.74 8.88 -19.28
CA GLY A 318 7.90 7.83 -19.85
C GLY A 318 6.46 8.32 -20.07
N SER A 319 5.88 8.99 -19.08
CA SER A 319 4.51 9.52 -19.19
C SER A 319 4.37 10.54 -20.32
N VAL A 320 5.31 11.45 -20.49
CA VAL A 320 5.30 12.40 -21.62
C VAL A 320 5.40 11.66 -22.95
N ARG A 321 6.34 10.71 -23.05
CA ARG A 321 6.54 9.91 -24.27
C ARG A 321 5.29 9.13 -24.66
N SER A 322 4.55 8.61 -23.68
CA SER A 322 3.31 7.86 -23.87
C SER A 322 2.24 8.64 -24.65
N LEU A 323 2.27 9.98 -24.55
CA LEU A 323 1.33 10.87 -25.21
C LEU A 323 1.68 11.09 -26.69
N VAL A 324 2.98 11.15 -27.01
CA VAL A 324 3.47 11.51 -28.35
C VAL A 324 3.88 10.31 -29.21
N THR A 325 4.14 9.15 -28.61
CA THR A 325 4.57 7.96 -29.37
C THR A 325 3.57 7.60 -30.48
N PRO A 326 4.01 7.29 -31.72
CA PRO A 326 3.09 7.11 -32.84
C PRO A 326 2.21 5.87 -32.65
N GLN A 327 0.99 5.91 -33.20
CA GLN A 327 0.15 4.72 -33.35
C GLN A 327 0.27 4.23 -34.80
N PHE A 328 0.74 3.00 -34.98
CA PHE A 328 0.87 2.39 -36.29
C PHE A 328 -0.49 1.99 -36.87
N ARG A 329 -0.61 2.10 -38.20
CA ARG A 329 -1.83 1.89 -38.96
C ARG A 329 -1.84 0.57 -39.73
N SER A 330 -0.70 -0.12 -39.85
CA SER A 330 -0.60 -1.41 -40.52
C SER A 330 0.60 -2.23 -40.03
N ILE A 331 0.63 -3.52 -40.36
CA ILE A 331 1.79 -4.37 -40.08
C ILE A 331 3.03 -3.89 -40.84
N GLN A 332 2.87 -3.39 -42.06
CA GLN A 332 3.98 -2.86 -42.85
C GLN A 332 4.61 -1.65 -42.14
N GLU A 333 3.79 -0.80 -41.52
CA GLU A 333 4.29 0.32 -40.73
C GLU A 333 5.03 -0.15 -39.46
N ILE A 334 4.50 -1.15 -38.75
CA ILE A 334 5.18 -1.78 -37.60
C ILE A 334 6.54 -2.34 -38.02
N GLN A 335 6.60 -3.04 -39.16
CA GLN A 335 7.83 -3.62 -39.69
C GLN A 335 8.85 -2.56 -40.12
N LYS A 336 8.38 -1.46 -40.73
CA LYS A 336 9.24 -0.34 -41.17
C LYS A 336 9.98 0.31 -40.00
N HIS A 337 9.39 0.30 -38.81
CA HIS A 337 9.99 0.91 -37.61
C HIS A 337 10.78 -0.08 -36.75
N LYS A 338 10.98 -1.33 -37.18
CA LYS A 338 11.66 -2.38 -36.39
C LYS A 338 13.06 -1.96 -35.90
N ASP A 339 13.74 -1.09 -36.63
CA ASP A 339 15.05 -0.50 -36.27
C ASP A 339 15.03 0.30 -34.96
N ARG A 340 13.85 0.77 -34.52
CA ARG A 340 13.68 1.41 -33.20
C ARG A 340 13.69 0.42 -32.03
N LEU A 341 13.62 -0.88 -32.28
CA LEU A 341 13.66 -1.90 -31.23
C LEU A 341 15.10 -2.17 -30.80
N VAL A 342 15.43 -1.81 -29.56
CA VAL A 342 16.79 -1.89 -29.01
C VAL A 342 16.84 -2.78 -27.76
N SER A 343 18.04 -3.11 -27.29
CA SER A 343 18.22 -3.87 -26.05
C SER A 343 17.87 -3.03 -24.82
N HIS A 344 17.70 -3.69 -23.67
CA HIS A 344 17.48 -3.01 -22.38
C HIS A 344 18.59 -2.00 -22.05
N ASP A 345 19.85 -2.41 -22.22
CA ASP A 345 21.01 -1.58 -21.90
C ASP A 345 21.13 -0.37 -22.85
N ASP A 346 20.81 -0.56 -24.13
CA ASP A 346 20.75 0.55 -25.09
C ASP A 346 19.63 1.52 -24.73
N PHE A 347 18.43 1.01 -24.44
CA PHE A 347 17.31 1.84 -24.08
C PHE A 347 17.58 2.64 -22.79
N LYS A 348 18.20 2.02 -21.80
CA LYS A 348 18.62 2.70 -20.57
C LYS A 348 19.54 3.89 -20.87
N ARG A 349 20.57 3.71 -21.71
CA ARG A 349 21.48 4.79 -22.11
C ARG A 349 20.74 5.93 -22.81
N ILE A 350 19.89 5.60 -23.79
CA ILE A 350 19.08 6.58 -24.54
C ILE A 350 18.15 7.35 -23.60
N ARG A 351 17.54 6.68 -22.63
CA ARG A 351 16.69 7.33 -21.63
C ARG A 351 17.49 8.29 -20.74
N ASP A 352 18.65 7.85 -20.24
CA ASP A 352 19.48 8.68 -19.37
C ASP A 352 20.02 9.93 -20.13
N GLU A 353 20.32 9.80 -21.43
CA GLU A 353 20.63 10.94 -22.31
C GLU A 353 19.43 11.90 -22.46
N MET A 354 18.23 11.36 -22.65
CA MET A 354 17.01 12.16 -22.77
C MET A 354 16.63 12.89 -21.48
N ASP A 355 16.85 12.27 -20.32
CA ASP A 355 16.64 12.91 -19.01
C ASP A 355 17.56 14.14 -18.82
N ASN A 356 18.78 14.09 -19.36
CA ASN A 356 19.68 15.25 -19.39
C ASN A 356 19.17 16.37 -20.30
N GLU A 357 18.57 16.03 -21.46
CA GLU A 357 17.96 17.03 -22.33
C GLU A 357 16.73 17.71 -21.69
N VAL A 358 15.88 16.95 -21.01
CA VAL A 358 14.75 17.49 -20.22
C VAL A 358 15.26 18.39 -19.10
N SER A 359 16.35 18.00 -18.45
CA SER A 359 17.00 18.84 -17.43
C SER A 359 17.49 20.17 -18.03
N ALA A 360 18.09 20.13 -19.23
CA ALA A 360 18.53 21.32 -19.95
C ALA A 360 17.36 22.21 -20.43
N LEU A 361 16.18 21.63 -20.71
CA LEU A 361 14.97 22.40 -21.03
C LEU A 361 14.59 23.34 -19.87
N SER A 362 14.72 22.91 -18.62
CA SER A 362 14.42 23.73 -17.43
C SER A 362 15.16 25.08 -17.47
N ALA A 363 16.46 25.04 -17.79
CA ALA A 363 17.28 26.25 -17.94
C ALA A 363 16.77 27.16 -19.07
N LYS A 364 16.39 26.59 -20.23
CA LYS A 364 15.82 27.35 -21.37
C LYS A 364 14.47 27.99 -21.04
N LEU A 365 13.68 27.36 -20.18
CA LEU A 365 12.42 27.90 -19.68
C LEU A 365 12.62 29.06 -18.67
N GLY A 366 13.86 29.29 -18.20
CA GLY A 366 14.16 30.31 -17.20
C GLY A 366 13.63 29.95 -15.80
N ARG A 367 13.39 28.66 -15.55
CA ARG A 367 12.85 28.12 -14.30
C ARG A 367 13.53 26.78 -14.01
N ASP A 368 14.29 26.72 -12.93
CA ASP A 368 14.93 25.46 -12.53
C ASP A 368 13.90 24.47 -11.96
N GLY A 369 13.93 23.23 -12.44
CA GLY A 369 13.13 22.13 -11.90
C GLY A 369 12.73 21.09 -12.94
N LEU A 370 13.25 19.87 -12.81
CA LEU A 370 12.92 18.74 -13.68
C LEU A 370 11.41 18.45 -13.76
N MET A 371 10.70 18.54 -12.63
CA MET A 371 9.25 18.32 -12.58
C MET A 371 8.49 19.37 -13.41
N LEU A 372 8.89 20.64 -13.34
CA LEU A 372 8.28 21.70 -14.14
C LEU A 372 8.48 21.45 -15.64
N ALA A 373 9.68 21.05 -16.06
CA ALA A 373 9.95 20.74 -17.46
C ALA A 373 9.10 19.57 -17.95
N LEU A 374 8.92 18.53 -17.13
CA LEU A 374 8.04 17.39 -17.44
C LEU A 374 6.57 17.82 -17.53
N ASP A 375 6.07 18.64 -16.61
CA ASP A 375 4.69 19.13 -16.65
C ASP A 375 4.44 20.04 -17.87
N VAL A 376 5.42 20.88 -18.23
CA VAL A 376 5.38 21.69 -19.46
C VAL A 376 5.27 20.79 -20.69
N LEU A 377 6.08 19.73 -20.76
CA LEU A 377 6.05 18.79 -21.88
C LEU A 377 4.73 18.01 -21.94
N ASP A 378 4.19 17.57 -20.81
CA ASP A 378 2.91 16.86 -20.72
C ASP A 378 1.75 17.72 -21.28
N ILE A 379 1.67 18.98 -20.85
CA ILE A 379 0.66 19.92 -21.35
C ILE A 379 0.92 20.28 -22.81
N ALA A 380 2.19 20.39 -23.22
CA ALA A 380 2.51 20.68 -24.61
C ALA A 380 2.13 19.52 -25.55
N ALA A 381 2.33 18.28 -25.11
CA ALA A 381 1.96 17.06 -25.83
C ALA A 381 0.44 16.89 -25.99
N THR A 382 -0.34 17.33 -25.00
CA THR A 382 -1.81 17.20 -25.03
C THR A 382 -2.55 18.41 -25.61
N LYS A 383 -1.95 19.61 -25.50
CA LYS A 383 -2.57 20.88 -25.93
C LYS A 383 -1.70 21.60 -26.94
N SER A 384 -0.69 22.34 -26.47
CA SER A 384 0.30 23.04 -27.29
C SER A 384 1.41 23.62 -26.39
N PRO A 385 2.62 23.86 -26.94
CA PRO A 385 3.67 24.57 -26.21
C PRO A 385 3.21 25.93 -25.67
N VAL A 386 2.39 26.65 -26.42
CA VAL A 386 1.87 27.97 -26.01
C VAL A 386 0.96 27.86 -24.79
N ALA A 387 0.07 26.86 -24.77
CA ALA A 387 -0.82 26.61 -23.63
C ALA A 387 -0.03 26.16 -22.39
N ALA A 388 1.02 25.36 -22.56
CA ALA A 388 1.90 24.95 -21.48
C ALA A 388 2.61 26.16 -20.85
N LEU A 389 3.26 27.00 -21.67
CA LEU A 389 3.95 28.20 -21.21
C LEU A 389 2.98 29.17 -20.50
N GLU A 390 1.76 29.32 -21.01
CA GLU A 390 0.71 30.11 -20.35
C GLU A 390 0.35 29.59 -18.97
N GLN A 391 0.10 28.28 -18.85
CA GLN A 391 -0.31 27.65 -17.60
C GLN A 391 0.72 27.83 -16.48
N PHE A 392 2.01 27.89 -16.82
CA PHE A 392 3.10 28.08 -15.86
C PHE A 392 3.60 29.52 -15.75
N ASN A 393 2.92 30.50 -16.37
CA ASN A 393 3.36 31.90 -16.41
C ASN A 393 4.81 32.05 -16.89
N ILE A 394 5.17 31.30 -17.94
CA ILE A 394 6.45 31.38 -18.63
C ILE A 394 6.24 32.20 -19.91
N GLU A 395 7.15 33.14 -20.18
CA GLU A 395 7.04 33.99 -21.36
C GLU A 395 7.18 33.16 -22.65
N LYS A 396 6.30 33.48 -23.62
CA LYS A 396 6.05 32.72 -24.84
C LYS A 396 6.98 33.14 -25.99
N THR A 397 8.27 32.89 -25.85
CA THR A 397 9.25 33.22 -26.91
C THR A 397 9.32 32.11 -27.99
N PRO A 398 9.66 32.45 -29.24
CA PRO A 398 9.87 31.46 -30.30
C PRO A 398 10.90 30.39 -29.94
N GLU A 399 11.96 30.76 -29.22
CA GLU A 399 13.04 29.85 -28.83
C GLU A 399 12.56 28.79 -27.84
N ARG A 400 11.72 29.17 -26.86
CA ARG A 400 11.15 28.23 -25.88
C ARG A 400 10.16 27.27 -26.54
N ILE A 401 9.32 27.79 -27.43
CA ILE A 401 8.37 26.97 -28.20
C ILE A 401 9.14 25.96 -29.07
N ALA A 402 10.21 26.40 -29.75
CA ALA A 402 11.05 25.52 -30.54
C ALA A 402 11.73 24.44 -29.69
N ALA A 403 12.27 24.80 -28.52
CA ALA A 403 12.90 23.84 -27.60
C ALA A 403 11.93 22.76 -27.09
N ILE A 404 10.69 23.14 -26.78
CA ILE A 404 9.63 22.18 -26.39
C ILE A 404 9.31 21.24 -27.56
N ASN A 405 9.08 21.78 -28.75
CA ASN A 405 8.75 20.97 -29.94
C ASN A 405 9.88 20.01 -30.33
N GLU A 406 11.14 20.46 -30.26
CA GLU A 406 12.31 19.62 -30.53
C GLU A 406 12.32 18.39 -29.61
N LEU A 407 12.11 18.61 -28.31
CA LEU A 407 12.14 17.52 -27.34
C LEU A 407 10.95 16.56 -27.50
N LEU A 408 9.75 17.07 -27.80
CA LEU A 408 8.60 16.22 -28.12
C LEU A 408 8.84 15.36 -29.36
N ALA A 409 9.46 15.91 -30.42
CA ALA A 409 9.80 15.16 -31.63
C ALA A 409 10.87 14.07 -31.37
N LYS A 410 11.83 14.36 -30.48
CA LYS A 410 12.80 13.35 -30.02
C LYS A 410 12.10 12.22 -29.25
N LEU A 411 11.14 12.53 -28.38
CA LEU A 411 10.37 11.52 -27.65
C LEU A 411 9.48 10.66 -28.57
N GLU A 412 8.85 11.28 -29.57
CA GLU A 412 8.05 10.58 -30.59
C GLU A 412 8.87 9.51 -31.34
N SER A 413 10.09 9.86 -31.73
CA SER A 413 10.99 9.02 -32.52
C SER A 413 11.92 8.13 -31.68
N MET A 414 11.98 8.33 -30.37
CA MET A 414 12.87 7.63 -29.43
C MET A 414 12.81 6.09 -29.62
N PRO A 415 13.95 5.39 -29.66
CA PRO A 415 14.02 3.93 -29.62
C PRO A 415 13.37 3.32 -28.37
N THR A 416 12.98 2.05 -28.43
CA THR A 416 12.23 1.37 -27.36
C THR A 416 12.64 -0.10 -27.25
N GLU A 417 12.39 -0.71 -26.10
CA GLU A 417 12.57 -2.15 -25.92
C GLU A 417 11.48 -2.96 -26.63
N TYR A 418 10.27 -2.39 -26.74
CA TYR A 418 9.12 -3.03 -27.37
C TYR A 418 8.12 -2.01 -27.90
N PHE A 419 7.33 -2.42 -28.90
CA PHE A 419 6.09 -1.71 -29.28
C PHE A 419 4.91 -2.28 -28.53
N GLU A 420 4.05 -1.42 -28.02
CA GLU A 420 2.88 -1.85 -27.25
C GLU A 420 1.68 -2.09 -28.18
N GLY A 421 1.21 -3.32 -28.21
CA GLY A 421 -0.05 -3.71 -28.83
C GLY A 421 -1.17 -3.81 -27.79
N LYS A 422 -2.37 -3.37 -28.17
CA LYS A 422 -3.60 -3.56 -27.42
C LYS A 422 -4.60 -4.32 -28.27
N ALA A 423 -5.01 -5.48 -27.75
CA ALA A 423 -6.14 -6.19 -28.29
C ALA A 423 -7.39 -5.30 -28.26
N LYS A 424 -8.28 -5.44 -29.24
CA LYS A 424 -9.53 -4.68 -29.26
C LYS A 424 -10.52 -5.15 -28.21
N ASP A 425 -10.47 -6.43 -27.85
CA ASP A 425 -11.43 -7.05 -26.94
C ASP A 425 -10.77 -8.19 -26.16
N ILE A 426 -11.54 -9.20 -25.79
CA ILE A 426 -11.10 -10.39 -25.07
C ILE A 426 -10.26 -11.29 -25.97
N ILE A 427 -9.11 -11.73 -25.47
CA ILE A 427 -8.37 -12.85 -26.04
C ILE A 427 -8.78 -14.12 -25.27
N SER A 428 -9.44 -15.06 -25.96
CA SER A 428 -9.82 -16.35 -25.38
C SER A 428 -8.57 -17.21 -25.12
N LEU A 429 -8.51 -17.83 -23.94
CA LEU A 429 -7.55 -18.90 -23.68
C LEU A 429 -8.13 -20.21 -24.21
N SER A 430 -7.46 -20.88 -25.14
CA SER A 430 -7.92 -22.20 -25.58
C SER A 430 -7.58 -23.26 -24.52
N LEU A 431 -8.44 -24.26 -24.34
CA LEU A 431 -8.19 -25.40 -23.44
C LEU A 431 -6.85 -26.10 -23.76
N ALA A 432 -6.45 -26.18 -25.03
CA ALA A 432 -5.17 -26.75 -25.45
C ALA A 432 -3.95 -25.94 -24.93
N THR A 433 -4.09 -24.61 -24.81
CA THR A 433 -3.06 -23.73 -24.25
C THR A 433 -2.87 -23.95 -22.74
N LEU A 434 -3.95 -24.24 -22.02
CA LEU A 434 -3.94 -24.51 -20.57
C LEU A 434 -3.31 -25.88 -20.25
N TRP A 435 -3.65 -26.93 -21.01
CA TRP A 435 -3.07 -28.27 -20.82
C TRP A 435 -1.57 -28.33 -21.13
N ALA A 436 -1.07 -27.58 -22.12
CA ALA A 436 0.35 -27.55 -22.46
C ALA A 436 1.23 -26.88 -21.37
N LEU A 437 0.65 -25.97 -20.57
CA LEU A 437 1.34 -25.29 -19.47
C LEU A 437 1.32 -26.14 -18.19
N LEU A 438 0.21 -26.82 -17.88
CA LEU A 438 0.09 -27.70 -16.72
C LEU A 438 1.07 -28.89 -16.76
N PHE A 439 1.37 -29.44 -17.95
CA PHE A 439 2.32 -30.55 -18.10
C PHE A 439 3.80 -30.16 -18.04
N ARG A 440 4.14 -28.86 -18.00
CA ARG A 440 5.52 -28.41 -17.75
C ARG A 440 5.79 -28.09 -16.28
N ALA A 441 4.76 -28.08 -15.44
CA ALA A 441 4.83 -27.79 -14.00
C ALA A 441 4.73 -29.05 -13.11
N ILE A 442 4.65 -30.24 -13.72
CA ILE A 442 4.76 -31.57 -13.09
C ILE A 442 5.99 -32.24 -13.70
#